data_AF-A0A383BC50-F1
#
_entry.id   AF-A0A383BC50-F1
#
_cell.length_a   1.000
_cell.length_b   1.000
_cell.length_c   1.000
_cell.angle_alpha   90.00
_cell.angle_beta   90.00
_cell.angle_gamma   90.00
#
_symmetry.space_group_name_H-M   'P 1'
#
loop_
_entity.id
_entity.type
_entity.pdbx_description
1 polymer ?
#
loop_
_entity_poly.entity_id
_entity_poly.type
_entity_poly.pdbx_seq_one_letter_code
_entity_poly.pdbx_strand_id
1 'polypeptide(L)'
;VSGDEIVTKIGNITEDSYAFEKPVTLSITQQGMGLIPFMMTADVDKAFLISKDKVITMIEPQEAIRAEYVKATTGLITPPGMS
;
A
#
# COMPACT_ATOMS: atom_id res chain seq x y z
N VAL A 1 4.41 12.76 12.91
CA VAL A 1 3.59 12.03 11.91
C VAL A 1 3.68 12.80 10.60
N SER A 2 3.85 12.15 9.43
CA SER A 2 4.21 12.79 8.14
C SER A 2 3.03 13.21 7.26
N GLY A 3 1.83 12.66 7.48
CA GLY A 3 0.66 12.95 6.65
C GLY A 3 0.55 12.08 5.37
N ASP A 4 1.45 11.10 5.21
CA ASP A 4 1.44 10.21 4.06
C ASP A 4 0.19 9.31 4.03
N GLU A 5 -0.34 9.08 2.83
CA GLU A 5 -1.39 8.09 2.58
C GLU A 5 -0.74 6.77 2.12
N ILE A 6 -0.99 5.69 2.85
CA ILE A 6 -0.41 4.37 2.60
C ILE A 6 -1.53 3.35 2.43
N VAL A 7 -1.45 2.56 1.36
CA VAL A 7 -2.29 1.38 1.15
C VAL A 7 -1.42 0.15 1.35
N THR A 8 -1.88 -0.78 2.18
CA THR A 8 -1.11 -1.97 2.55
C THR A 8 -2.05 -3.12 2.89
N LYS A 9 -1.54 -4.34 2.79
CA LYS A 9 -2.12 -5.46 3.52
C LYS A 9 -1.61 -5.40 4.97
N ILE A 10 -2.52 -5.59 5.92
CA ILE A 10 -2.17 -5.70 7.34
C ILE A 10 -1.80 -7.15 7.62
N GLY A 11 -0.55 -7.36 8.05
CA GLY A 11 -0.04 -8.64 8.53
C GLY A 11 -0.27 -8.80 10.03
N ASN A 12 0.74 -9.30 10.74
CA ASN A 12 0.65 -9.48 12.19
C ASN A 12 0.55 -8.13 12.92
N ILE A 13 -0.31 -8.07 13.94
CA ILE A 13 -0.50 -6.88 14.78
C ILE A 13 0.06 -7.20 16.16
N THR A 14 0.95 -6.35 16.67
CA THR A 14 1.51 -6.45 18.01
C THR A 14 0.87 -5.41 18.93
N GLU A 15 1.33 -5.33 20.18
CA GLU A 15 0.90 -4.30 21.12
C GLU A 15 1.17 -2.89 20.56
N ASP A 16 2.37 -2.67 20.03
CA ASP A 16 2.84 -1.32 19.66
C ASP A 16 2.94 -1.06 18.15
N SER A 17 2.81 -2.10 17.31
CA SER A 17 3.00 -1.94 15.86
C SER A 17 2.04 -2.74 15.00
N TYR A 18 1.80 -2.21 13.79
CA TYR A 18 1.20 -2.92 12.68
C TYR A 18 2.31 -3.40 11.72
N ALA A 19 2.26 -4.66 11.29
CA ALA A 19 3.07 -5.13 10.17
C ALA A 19 2.38 -4.77 8.85
N PHE A 20 3.03 -3.91 8.06
CA PHE A 20 2.59 -3.56 6.71
C PHE A 20 3.28 -4.49 5.71
N GLU A 21 2.50 -5.18 4.89
CA GLU A 21 2.97 -6.04 3.81
C GLU A 21 2.82 -5.33 2.46
N LYS A 22 3.92 -5.21 1.72
CA LYS A 22 3.98 -4.54 0.41
C LYS A 22 3.31 -3.15 0.41
N PRO A 23 3.68 -2.22 1.30
CA PRO A 23 3.05 -0.91 1.37
C PRO A 23 3.32 -0.09 0.12
N VAL A 24 2.27 0.56 -0.38
CA VAL A 24 2.33 1.52 -1.50
C VAL A 24 1.74 2.85 -1.09
N THR A 25 2.10 3.91 -1.79
CA THR A 25 1.55 5.25 -1.62
C THR A 25 1.00 5.79 -2.93
N LEU A 26 0.15 6.80 -2.82
CA LEU A 26 -0.46 7.45 -3.97
C LEU A 26 0.58 8.30 -4.72
N SER A 27 0.62 8.14 -6.04
CA SER A 27 1.37 9.01 -6.94
C SER A 27 0.42 9.63 -7.95
N ILE A 28 0.41 10.96 -8.02
CA ILE A 28 -0.35 11.70 -9.02
C ILE A 28 0.61 12.05 -10.16
N THR A 29 0.36 11.49 -11.33
CA THR A 29 1.12 11.73 -12.56
C THR A 29 0.27 12.49 -13.57
N GLN A 30 0.87 12.95 -14.67
CA GLN A 30 0.13 13.58 -15.78
C GLN A 30 -0.87 12.60 -16.44
N GLN A 31 -0.63 11.30 -16.30
CA GLN A 31 -1.47 10.22 -16.82
C GLN A 31 -2.58 9.81 -15.84
N GLY A 32 -2.66 10.44 -14.67
CA GLY A 32 -3.62 10.14 -13.62
C GLY A 32 -2.98 9.60 -12.34
N MET A 33 -3.83 9.04 -11.49
CA MET A 33 -3.49 8.49 -10.19
C MET A 33 -2.93 7.05 -10.32
N GLY A 34 -1.83 6.76 -9.64
CA GLY A 34 -1.22 5.43 -9.57
C GLY A 34 -0.69 5.12 -8.17
N LEU A 35 -0.26 3.88 -7.95
CA LEU A 35 0.34 3.43 -6.70
C LEU A 35 1.81 3.08 -6.93
N ILE A 36 2.69 3.60 -6.08
CA ILE A 36 4.14 3.33 -6.10
C ILE A 36 4.60 2.76 -4.77
N PRO A 37 5.72 2.02 -4.71
CA PRO A 37 6.25 1.53 -3.44
C PRO A 37 6.42 2.66 -2.42
N PHE A 38 5.99 2.42 -1.19
CA PHE A 38 6.11 3.40 -0.10
C PHE A 38 7.59 3.75 0.20
N MET A 39 8.49 2.77 0.10
CA MET A 39 9.92 2.97 0.32
C MET A 39 10.73 2.31 -0.80
N MET A 40 11.25 3.13 -1.71
CA MET A 40 11.93 2.66 -2.94
C MET A 40 13.22 1.90 -2.71
N THR A 41 13.86 2.08 -1.55
CA THR A 41 15.14 1.47 -1.20
C THR A 41 15.00 0.23 -0.31
N ALA A 42 13.78 -0.13 0.08
CA ALA A 42 13.52 -1.25 0.96
C ALA A 42 13.24 -2.54 0.19
N ASP A 43 13.51 -3.66 0.85
CA ASP A 43 13.05 -4.98 0.43
C ASP A 43 11.55 -5.10 0.68
N VAL A 44 10.76 -5.05 -0.41
CA VAL A 44 9.29 -4.98 -0.35
C VAL A 44 8.62 -6.25 0.17
N ASP A 45 9.33 -7.38 0.17
CA ASP A 45 8.80 -8.66 0.66
C ASP A 45 8.98 -8.83 2.19
N LYS A 46 9.66 -7.88 2.85
CA LYS A 46 9.76 -7.84 4.30
C LYS A 46 8.61 -7.04 4.91
N ALA A 47 8.24 -7.42 6.14
CA ALA A 47 7.26 -6.68 6.91
C ALA A 47 7.84 -5.32 7.35
N PHE A 48 7.08 -4.26 7.12
CA PHE A 48 7.38 -2.92 7.60
C PHE A 48 6.67 -2.74 8.94
N LEU A 49 7.41 -2.63 10.04
CA LEU A 49 6.82 -2.42 11.36
C LEU A 49 6.54 -0.93 11.56
N ILE A 50 5.26 -0.57 11.58
CA ILE A 50 4.80 0.80 11.78
C ILE A 50 4.22 0.93 13.18
N SER A 51 4.81 1.82 13.98
CA SER A 51 4.32 2.09 15.33
C SER A 51 2.91 2.67 15.29
N LYS A 52 2.03 2.19 16.18
CA LYS A 52 0.61 2.60 16.24
C LYS A 52 0.45 4.09 16.51
N ASP A 53 1.37 4.68 17.28
CA ASP A 53 1.39 6.12 17.58
C ASP A 53 1.72 7.00 16.35
N LYS A 54 2.13 6.40 15.23
CA LYS A 54 2.39 7.10 13.96
C LYS A 54 1.25 6.97 12.95
N VAL A 55 0.19 6.21 13.26
CA VAL A 55 -0.99 6.05 12.40
C VAL A 55 -2.10 6.97 12.91
N ILE A 56 -2.46 7.99 12.13
CA ILE A 56 -3.53 8.93 12.49
C ILE A 56 -4.91 8.29 12.28
N THR A 57 -5.07 7.61 11.14
CA THR A 57 -6.34 7.00 10.71
C THR A 57 -6.04 5.72 9.94
N MET A 58 -6.91 4.71 10.07
CA MET A 58 -6.88 3.48 9.29
C MET A 58 -8.31 3.14 8.86
N ILE A 59 -8.51 2.84 7.58
CA ILE A 59 -9.81 2.45 7.02
C ILE A 59 -9.62 1.50 5.83
N GLU A 60 -10.63 0.69 5.55
CA GLU A 60 -10.63 -0.13 4.34
C GLU A 60 -10.70 0.74 3.07
N PRO A 61 -9.89 0.44 2.04
CA PRO A 61 -9.92 1.18 0.79
C PRO A 61 -11.15 0.85 -0.05
N GLN A 62 -11.53 1.75 -0.95
CA GLN A 62 -12.53 1.48 -1.97
C GLN A 62 -12.08 0.34 -2.90
N GLU A 63 -13.03 -0.38 -3.51
CA GLU A 63 -12.75 -1.56 -4.34
C GLU A 63 -11.78 -1.27 -5.50
N ALA A 64 -11.91 -0.11 -6.14
CA ALA A 64 -10.99 0.32 -7.21
C ALA A 64 -9.53 0.45 -6.72
N ILE A 65 -9.32 0.98 -5.50
CA ILE A 65 -7.99 1.11 -4.89
C ILE A 65 -7.44 -0.26 -4.50
N ARG A 66 -8.30 -1.16 -3.99
CA ARG A 66 -7.92 -2.53 -3.70
C ARG A 66 -7.44 -3.28 -4.95
N ALA A 67 -8.12 -3.08 -6.09
CA ALA A 67 -7.72 -3.69 -7.36
C ALA A 67 -6.36 -3.17 -7.85
N GLU A 68 -6.14 -1.84 -7.80
CA GLU A 68 -4.84 -1.26 -8.15
C GLU A 68 -3.73 -1.70 -7.19
N TYR A 69 -4.01 -1.85 -5.89
CA TYR A 69 -3.06 -2.39 -4.92
C TYR A 69 -2.61 -3.82 -5.29
N VAL A 70 -3.56 -4.71 -5.63
CA VAL A 70 -3.24 -6.09 -6.03
C VAL A 70 -2.36 -6.08 -7.29
N LYS A 71 -2.73 -5.29 -8.30
CA LYS A 71 -1.94 -5.13 -9.54
C LYS A 71 -0.52 -4.64 -9.26
N ALA A 72 -0.37 -3.61 -8.41
CA ALA A 72 0.93 -3.05 -8.05
C ALA A 72 1.83 -4.01 -7.26
N THR A 73 1.26 -4.93 -6.47
CA THR A 73 2.02 -5.76 -5.51
C THR A 73 2.24 -7.21 -5.95
N THR A 74 1.49 -7.67 -6.95
CA THR A 74 1.60 -9.04 -7.50
C THR A 74 2.31 -9.09 -8.85
N GLY A 75 2.49 -7.95 -9.51
CA GLY A 75 3.00 -7.90 -10.88
C GLY A 75 2.03 -8.48 -11.91
N LEU A 76 0.77 -8.74 -11.53
CA LEU A 76 -0.28 -9.14 -12.46
C LEU A 76 -0.60 -7.97 -13.39
N ILE A 77 -0.15 -8.06 -14.63
CA ILE A 77 -0.72 -7.27 -15.72
C ILE A 77 -2.05 -7.95 -16.05
N THR A 78 -3.18 -7.31 -15.74
CA THR A 78 -4.48 -7.77 -16.28
C THR A 78 -4.35 -7.86 -17.80
N PRO A 79 -4.51 -9.04 -18.42
CA PRO A 79 -4.42 -9.15 -19.87
C PRO A 79 -5.45 -8.20 -20.51
N PRO A 80 -5.10 -7.46 -21.58
CA PRO A 80 -6.06 -6.62 -22.26
C PRO A 80 -7.27 -7.46 -22.70
N GLY A 81 -8.48 -7.11 -22.25
CA GLY A 81 -9.73 -7.67 -22.78
C GLY A 81 -10.62 -8.49 -21.83
N MET A 82 -10.49 -8.36 -20.51
CA MET A 82 -11.57 -8.78 -19.59
C MET A 82 -12.10 -7.58 -18.81
N SER A 83 -13.08 -6.90 -19.43
CA SER A 83 -13.99 -5.92 -18.83
C SER A 83 -15.41 -6.26 -19.26
#